data_AF-A0A7X6YBE7-F1
#
_entry.id   AF-A0A7X6YBE7-F1
#
_cell.length_a   1.000
_cell.length_b   1.000
_cell.length_c   1.000
_cell.angle_alpha   90.00
_cell.angle_beta   90.00
_cell.angle_gamma   90.00
#
_symmetry.space_group_name_H-M   'P 1'
#
loop_
_entity.id
_entity.type
_entity.pdbx_description
1 polymer ?
#
loop_
_entity_poly.entity_id
_entity_poly.type
_entity_poly.pdbx_seq_one_letter_code
_entity_poly.pdbx_strand_id
1 'polypeptide(L)'
;APAWLLVDGRPVLEHPAHQPYDKWTSGEDVPLESGLRRLQVRTVCRQEIDTGIAWKRSGEPGAATNMVMLTGGDLREGRWETRDRIVHPFATAESGAAYRFSGVDEVFVPFTLKDGSSCWGTNHTARWQSAACQDELGAGESVSAVFRKSRLPAGVTVTAAAASGETASYETVLAYEGPVWSEAQVSTRITGIPAACYTDDRVHPIIRIRTTAADGLPYELVCDIERADGTRTNRVERLVTEKGWARVYLDETEAGTLARLAWSLRHHGVEINRGAARFLREPFACLPDAVSGETLKCGDDFVVLVASKASRGDPVEAPAALSGTNGVVLLDGFIYGGTPNAERRTLNVEPGTGNLKPETLKPETFCRVVDVHAIEQSEGASGMSLLLPLASLNGVMPASAAVVAPSLLALSREGGSGGFERRLSALTGLLASPASGSPRVVLVVPPAFDVMPGCGCQPGATPCPHAAEARRHAETVVRVADAHGVETVDLFTAFQTAGLSEPLVSNGRLTPKGTALAESLIQKKLGY
;
A
#
# COMPACT_ATOMS: atom_id res chain seq x y z
N ALA A 1 40.16 -56.06 -7.49
CA ALA A 1 40.72 -55.18 -6.43
C ALA A 1 40.10 -55.60 -5.11
N PRO A 2 40.68 -55.29 -3.93
CA PRO A 2 39.95 -55.48 -2.70
C PRO A 2 38.70 -54.59 -2.69
N ALA A 3 37.61 -55.07 -2.11
CA ALA A 3 36.39 -54.31 -1.95
C ALA A 3 35.70 -54.65 -0.62
N TRP A 4 34.96 -53.69 -0.05
CA TRP A 4 34.29 -53.82 1.24
C TRP A 4 32.84 -53.37 1.09
N LEU A 5 31.91 -54.18 1.58
CA LEU A 5 30.53 -53.76 1.81
C LEU A 5 30.41 -53.32 3.27
N LEU A 6 29.92 -52.11 3.49
CA LEU A 6 29.63 -51.56 4.80
C LEU A 6 28.13 -51.29 4.93
N VAL A 7 27.58 -51.65 6.09
CA VAL A 7 26.23 -51.28 6.53
C VAL A 7 26.39 -50.34 7.72
N ASP A 8 25.86 -49.12 7.61
CA ASP A 8 25.96 -48.07 8.62
C ASP A 8 27.41 -47.79 9.07
N GLY A 9 28.34 -47.87 8.11
CA GLY A 9 29.77 -47.66 8.34
C GLY A 9 30.50 -48.84 8.98
N ARG A 10 29.83 -49.96 9.25
CA ARG A 10 30.46 -51.20 9.74
C ARG A 10 30.71 -52.16 8.57
N PRO A 11 31.93 -52.67 8.37
CA PRO A 11 32.19 -53.66 7.33
C PRO A 11 31.43 -54.95 7.65
N VAL A 12 30.63 -55.42 6.70
CA VAL A 12 29.85 -56.68 6.80
C VAL A 12 30.33 -57.74 5.82
N LEU A 13 31.08 -57.34 4.78
CA LEU A 13 31.69 -58.26 3.82
C LEU A 13 32.99 -57.65 3.29
N GLU A 14 34.04 -58.47 3.25
CA GLU A 14 35.32 -58.10 2.65
C GLU A 14 35.63 -59.04 1.48
N HIS A 15 35.85 -58.46 0.30
CA HIS A 15 36.32 -59.15 -0.89
C HIS A 15 37.85 -59.05 -0.96
N PRO A 16 38.59 -60.18 -0.86
CA PRO A 16 40.05 -60.21 -0.89
C PRO A 16 40.68 -59.59 -2.14
N ALA A 17 41.88 -59.05 -1.98
CA ALA A 17 42.71 -58.69 -3.12
C ALA A 17 43.10 -59.94 -3.93
N HIS A 18 43.23 -59.79 -5.26
CA HIS A 18 43.67 -60.82 -6.21
C HIS A 18 42.72 -62.02 -6.42
N GLN A 19 41.45 -61.90 -6.03
CA GLN A 19 40.46 -62.91 -6.38
C GLN A 19 40.05 -62.77 -7.87
N PRO A 20 39.83 -63.89 -8.60
CA PRO A 20 39.33 -63.87 -9.98
C PRO A 20 37.98 -63.13 -10.12
N TYR A 21 37.76 -62.43 -11.23
CA TYR A 21 36.56 -61.61 -11.47
C TYR A 21 35.26 -62.41 -11.53
N ASP A 22 35.34 -63.70 -11.81
CA ASP A 22 34.23 -64.65 -11.87
C ASP A 22 33.94 -65.33 -10.51
N LYS A 23 34.72 -65.01 -9.46
CA LYS A 23 34.56 -65.56 -8.11
C LYS A 23 33.91 -64.56 -7.16
N TRP A 24 32.64 -64.78 -6.91
CA TRP A 24 31.84 -64.07 -5.91
C TRP A 24 32.31 -64.36 -4.48
N THR A 25 32.32 -63.33 -3.64
CA THR A 25 32.47 -63.50 -2.18
C THR A 25 31.11 -63.35 -1.51
N SER A 26 30.75 -64.35 -0.70
CA SER A 26 29.51 -64.37 0.07
C SER A 26 29.82 -64.14 1.55
N GLY A 27 29.06 -63.24 2.18
CA GLY A 27 29.10 -63.01 3.63
C GLY A 27 28.04 -63.79 4.37
N GLU A 28 28.03 -63.65 5.70
CA GLU A 28 26.93 -64.11 6.55
C GLU A 28 25.68 -63.23 6.36
N ASP A 29 24.52 -63.76 6.75
CA ASP A 29 23.27 -63.00 6.74
C ASP A 29 23.40 -61.81 7.73
N VAL A 30 23.16 -60.60 7.23
CA VAL A 30 23.15 -59.40 8.07
C VAL A 30 21.70 -59.09 8.45
N PRO A 31 21.29 -59.27 9.72
CA PRO A 31 19.97 -58.86 10.16
C PRO A 31 19.88 -57.33 10.11
N LEU A 32 19.00 -56.81 9.26
CA LEU A 32 18.70 -55.39 9.20
C LEU A 32 17.42 -55.12 9.99
N GLU A 33 17.52 -54.23 10.98
CA GLU A 33 16.33 -53.64 11.59
C GLU A 33 15.58 -52.79 10.55
N SER A 34 14.26 -52.73 10.67
CA SER A 34 13.41 -51.92 9.81
C SER A 34 13.79 -50.44 9.91
N GLY A 35 13.95 -49.78 8.76
CA GLY A 35 14.31 -48.37 8.67
C GLY A 35 15.33 -48.08 7.57
N LEU A 36 15.72 -46.80 7.46
CA LEU A 36 16.70 -46.36 6.47
C LEU A 36 18.11 -46.82 6.90
N ARG A 37 18.83 -47.50 6.00
CA ARG A 37 20.18 -48.02 6.26
C ARG A 37 21.16 -47.47 5.24
N ARG A 38 22.37 -47.13 5.69
CA ARG A 38 23.43 -46.65 4.79
C ARG A 38 24.25 -47.84 4.28
N LEU A 39 24.15 -48.12 2.99
CA LEU A 39 25.01 -49.10 2.31
C LEU A 39 26.18 -48.39 1.63
N GLN A 40 27.40 -48.86 1.84
CA GLN A 40 28.59 -48.36 1.16
C GLN A 40 29.39 -49.51 0.57
N VAL A 41 29.76 -49.42 -0.70
CA VAL A 41 30.80 -50.27 -1.29
C VAL A 41 32.07 -49.44 -1.44
N ARG A 42 33.15 -49.85 -0.77
CA ARG A 42 34.47 -49.23 -0.91
C ARG A 42 35.35 -50.16 -1.73
N THR A 43 36.11 -49.64 -2.68
CA THR A 43 37.11 -50.42 -3.41
C THR A 43 38.32 -49.54 -3.73
N VAL A 44 39.48 -50.14 -3.95
CA VAL A 44 40.70 -49.43 -4.34
C VAL A 44 41.11 -49.89 -5.73
N CYS A 45 40.80 -49.09 -6.75
CA CYS A 45 41.10 -49.38 -8.14
C CYS A 45 41.72 -48.16 -8.85
N ARG A 46 42.52 -48.43 -9.90
CA ARG A 46 43.11 -47.39 -10.77
C ARG A 46 42.26 -47.12 -12.03
N GLN A 47 41.23 -47.92 -12.25
CA GLN A 47 40.32 -47.88 -13.39
C GLN A 47 38.96 -48.44 -12.96
N GLU A 48 37.92 -48.24 -13.77
CA GLU A 48 36.61 -48.85 -13.55
C GLU A 48 36.74 -50.38 -13.50
N ILE A 49 36.12 -51.00 -12.49
CA ILE A 49 36.15 -52.45 -12.28
C ILE A 49 34.78 -52.94 -11.84
N ASP A 50 34.45 -54.16 -12.23
CA ASP A 50 33.43 -54.94 -11.53
C ASP A 50 34.00 -55.34 -10.16
N THR A 51 33.27 -55.04 -9.09
CA THR A 51 33.73 -55.33 -7.72
C THR A 51 33.55 -56.79 -7.35
N GLY A 52 32.77 -57.57 -8.11
CA GLY A 52 32.49 -58.97 -7.82
C GLY A 52 31.78 -59.19 -6.47
N ILE A 53 31.14 -58.14 -5.93
CA ILE A 53 30.36 -58.20 -4.70
C ILE A 53 28.90 -58.45 -5.04
N ALA A 54 28.34 -59.52 -4.47
CA ALA A 54 26.91 -59.77 -4.46
C ALA A 54 26.50 -60.11 -3.03
N TRP A 55 25.32 -59.64 -2.63
CA TRP A 55 24.68 -60.10 -1.41
C TRP A 55 23.57 -61.08 -1.78
N LYS A 56 23.70 -62.33 -1.34
CA LYS A 56 22.73 -63.41 -1.57
C LYS A 56 22.44 -64.14 -0.27
N ARG A 57 21.31 -64.85 -0.19
CA ARG A 57 21.04 -65.74 0.95
C ARG A 57 21.97 -66.95 0.93
N SER A 58 22.33 -67.44 2.12
CA SER A 58 23.06 -68.70 2.26
C SER A 58 22.31 -69.85 1.58
N GLY A 59 22.99 -70.60 0.70
CA GLY A 59 22.42 -71.74 -0.02
C GLY A 59 21.73 -71.44 -1.37
N GLU A 60 21.58 -70.18 -1.79
CA GLU A 60 21.03 -69.87 -3.13
C GLU A 60 22.03 -70.22 -4.25
N PRO A 61 21.63 -71.06 -5.24
CA PRO A 61 22.46 -71.37 -6.39
C PRO A 61 22.45 -70.22 -7.42
N GLY A 62 23.64 -69.75 -7.81
CA GLY A 62 23.83 -68.68 -8.78
C GLY A 62 23.83 -67.27 -8.18
N ALA A 63 24.43 -66.32 -8.90
CA ALA A 63 24.20 -64.88 -8.70
C ALA A 63 22.94 -64.50 -9.50
N ALA A 64 22.07 -63.66 -8.93
CA ALA A 64 20.89 -63.17 -9.65
C ALA A 64 21.33 -62.55 -10.99
N THR A 65 20.74 -62.97 -12.12
CA THR A 65 21.16 -62.52 -13.46
C THR A 65 20.70 -61.10 -13.81
N ASN A 66 19.85 -60.50 -12.97
CA ASN A 66 19.41 -59.11 -13.07
C ASN A 66 20.09 -58.24 -12.00
N MET A 67 21.43 -58.16 -12.00
CA MET A 67 22.14 -57.22 -11.14
C MET A 67 22.20 -55.85 -11.81
N VAL A 68 21.71 -54.82 -11.14
CA VAL A 68 22.00 -53.43 -11.53
C VAL A 68 23.38 -53.10 -11.00
N MET A 69 24.32 -52.85 -11.90
CA MET A 69 25.67 -52.43 -11.56
C MET A 69 25.61 -51.01 -10.97
N LEU A 70 25.99 -50.86 -9.70
CA LEU A 70 26.20 -49.55 -9.07
C LEU A 70 27.62 -49.09 -9.43
N THR A 71 27.79 -48.42 -10.56
CA THR A 71 29.11 -47.91 -10.98
C THR A 71 29.50 -46.67 -10.18
N GLY A 72 30.77 -46.63 -9.78
CA GLY A 72 31.34 -45.65 -8.86
C GLY A 72 31.62 -44.32 -9.54
N GLY A 73 30.85 -43.31 -9.15
CA GLY A 73 31.13 -41.90 -9.40
C GLY A 73 30.16 -41.02 -8.62
N ASP A 74 28.88 -41.39 -8.67
CA ASP A 74 27.79 -40.67 -8.02
C ASP A 74 27.22 -41.46 -6.84
N LEU A 75 26.89 -40.74 -5.75
CA LEU A 75 26.01 -41.27 -4.71
C LEU A 75 24.67 -41.64 -5.34
N ARG A 76 24.27 -42.91 -5.23
CA ARG A 76 22.96 -43.39 -5.65
C ARG A 76 22.14 -43.72 -4.41
N GLU A 77 21.03 -43.01 -4.23
CA GLU A 77 20.02 -43.39 -3.26
C GLU A 77 19.23 -44.58 -3.80
N GLY A 78 19.03 -45.59 -2.97
CA GLY A 78 18.29 -46.80 -3.31
C GLY A 78 17.54 -47.31 -2.09
N ARG A 79 16.44 -48.02 -2.32
CA ARG A 79 15.58 -48.56 -1.27
C ARG A 79 15.23 -50.02 -1.54
N TRP A 80 14.83 -50.71 -0.48
CA TRP A 80 14.42 -52.11 -0.52
C TRP A 80 12.92 -52.17 -0.21
N GLU A 81 12.16 -52.86 -1.05
CA GLU A 81 10.71 -52.97 -0.94
C GLU A 81 10.32 -54.45 -0.97
N THR A 82 9.30 -54.82 -0.21
CA THR A 82 8.73 -56.17 -0.23
C THR A 82 7.56 -56.26 -1.21
N ARG A 83 7.41 -57.39 -1.90
CA ARG A 83 6.35 -57.63 -2.91
C ARG A 83 5.00 -58.07 -2.33
N ASP A 84 4.78 -57.89 -1.04
CA ASP A 84 3.68 -58.45 -0.26
C ASP A 84 2.43 -57.56 -0.16
N ARG A 85 2.25 -56.62 -1.10
CA ARG A 85 1.14 -55.63 -1.12
C ARG A 85 1.09 -54.70 0.11
N ILE A 86 2.14 -54.68 0.90
CA ILE A 86 2.33 -53.74 2.01
C ILE A 86 2.69 -52.35 1.47
N VAL A 87 2.25 -51.31 2.16
CA VAL A 87 2.60 -49.92 1.82
C VAL A 87 3.99 -49.57 2.37
N HIS A 88 4.86 -49.08 1.49
CA HIS A 88 6.20 -48.58 1.81
C HIS A 88 6.22 -47.06 1.65
N PRO A 89 5.93 -46.27 2.70
CA PRO A 89 5.82 -44.82 2.59
C PRO A 89 7.22 -44.21 2.40
N PHE A 90 7.33 -43.25 1.49
CA PHE A 90 8.57 -42.52 1.24
C PHE A 90 8.28 -41.16 0.63
N ALA A 91 9.06 -40.16 1.02
CA ALA A 91 8.95 -38.81 0.50
C ALA A 91 10.34 -38.22 0.22
N THR A 92 10.40 -37.39 -0.82
CA THR A 92 11.51 -36.47 -1.04
C THR A 92 11.01 -35.04 -1.01
N ALA A 93 11.89 -34.10 -0.71
CA ALA A 93 11.58 -32.69 -0.70
C ALA A 93 12.68 -31.91 -1.41
N GLU A 94 12.28 -30.96 -2.23
CA GLU A 94 13.18 -30.09 -2.97
C GLU A 94 12.84 -28.64 -2.63
N SER A 95 13.81 -27.88 -2.11
CA SER A 95 13.62 -26.46 -1.85
C SER A 95 13.72 -25.66 -3.15
N GLY A 96 12.78 -24.75 -3.38
CA GLY A 96 12.86 -23.75 -4.43
C GLY A 96 13.66 -22.51 -4.01
N ALA A 97 13.53 -21.45 -4.82
CA ALA A 97 14.18 -20.17 -4.57
C ALA A 97 13.51 -19.46 -3.39
N ALA A 98 14.22 -19.37 -2.26
CA ALA A 98 13.76 -18.62 -1.09
C ALA A 98 13.69 -17.12 -1.38
N TYR A 99 12.69 -16.45 -0.83
CA TYR A 99 12.43 -15.03 -1.05
C TYR A 99 11.99 -14.33 0.23
N ARG A 100 12.02 -13.00 0.22
CA ARG A 100 11.49 -12.16 1.31
C ARG A 100 10.77 -10.93 0.77
N PHE A 101 10.10 -10.21 1.66
CA PHE A 101 9.51 -8.91 1.35
C PHE A 101 10.36 -7.79 1.96
N SER A 102 10.42 -6.66 1.26
CA SER A 102 11.23 -5.54 1.73
C SER A 102 10.71 -4.98 3.04
N GLY A 103 11.61 -4.76 4.00
CA GLY A 103 11.27 -4.34 5.36
C GLY A 103 10.76 -5.46 6.28
N VAL A 104 10.81 -6.72 5.83
CA VAL A 104 10.38 -7.89 6.61
C VAL A 104 11.57 -8.85 6.77
N ASP A 105 11.90 -9.21 8.02
CA ASP A 105 13.03 -10.10 8.33
C ASP A 105 12.75 -11.57 8.01
N GLU A 106 11.47 -11.96 7.97
CA GLU A 106 11.08 -13.33 7.65
C GLU A 106 11.41 -13.71 6.21
N VAL A 107 11.92 -14.94 6.04
CA VAL A 107 12.21 -15.54 4.74
C VAL A 107 11.22 -16.66 4.47
N PHE A 108 10.70 -16.70 3.24
CA PHE A 108 9.76 -17.72 2.77
C PHE A 108 10.50 -18.69 1.86
N VAL A 109 10.42 -19.98 2.20
CA VAL A 109 11.10 -21.06 1.50
C VAL A 109 10.05 -21.97 0.86
N PRO A 110 9.88 -21.94 -0.47
CA PRO A 110 9.03 -22.90 -1.15
C PRO A 110 9.69 -24.28 -1.14
N PHE A 111 8.88 -25.32 -0.94
CA PHE A 111 9.26 -26.72 -1.06
C PHE A 111 8.29 -27.44 -1.99
N THR A 112 8.84 -28.29 -2.85
CA THR A 112 8.08 -29.29 -3.59
C THR A 112 8.31 -30.65 -2.92
N LEU A 113 7.25 -31.16 -2.31
CA LEU A 113 7.19 -32.46 -1.66
C LEU A 113 6.75 -33.48 -2.71
N LYS A 114 7.54 -34.53 -2.92
CA LYS A 114 7.27 -35.57 -3.92
C LYS A 114 7.12 -36.91 -3.23
N ASP A 115 5.99 -37.55 -3.48
CA ASP A 115 5.71 -38.90 -3.00
C ASP A 115 6.58 -39.86 -3.78
N GLY A 116 7.30 -40.71 -3.07
CA GLY A 116 7.95 -41.86 -3.65
C GLY A 116 7.34 -43.17 -3.17
N SER A 117 6.30 -43.14 -2.33
CA SER A 117 5.75 -44.35 -1.70
C SER A 117 5.41 -45.43 -2.72
N SER A 118 5.52 -46.70 -2.31
CA SER A 118 5.15 -47.81 -3.18
C SER A 118 4.23 -48.80 -2.49
N CYS A 119 3.39 -49.43 -3.30
CA CYS A 119 2.56 -50.55 -2.88
C CYS A 119 2.49 -51.54 -4.05
N TRP A 120 3.22 -52.65 -3.97
CA TRP A 120 3.29 -53.59 -5.09
C TRP A 120 1.94 -54.28 -5.32
N GLY A 121 1.37 -54.10 -6.52
CA GLY A 121 0.14 -54.77 -6.93
C GLY A 121 -1.16 -54.02 -6.59
N THR A 122 -1.09 -52.77 -6.11
CA THR A 122 -2.24 -51.87 -6.00
C THR A 122 -1.78 -50.40 -6.05
N ASN A 123 -2.72 -49.47 -6.18
CA ASN A 123 -2.44 -48.03 -6.09
C ASN A 123 -2.56 -47.56 -4.63
N HIS A 124 -1.91 -46.44 -4.33
CA HIS A 124 -2.03 -45.74 -3.05
C HIS A 124 -2.36 -44.26 -3.27
N THR A 125 -2.76 -43.59 -2.18
CA THR A 125 -2.92 -42.13 -2.13
C THR A 125 -2.05 -41.59 -1.00
N ALA A 126 -1.26 -40.55 -1.30
CA ALA A 126 -0.44 -39.85 -0.32
C ALA A 126 -1.17 -38.63 0.26
N ARG A 127 -1.11 -38.46 1.59
CA ARG A 127 -1.59 -37.27 2.30
C ARG A 127 -0.45 -36.66 3.09
N TRP A 128 -0.34 -35.33 3.05
CA TRP A 128 0.80 -34.58 3.57
C TRP A 128 0.38 -33.67 4.70
N GLN A 129 1.15 -33.68 5.78
CA GLN A 129 0.84 -32.95 7.02
C GLN A 129 2.10 -32.31 7.62
N SER A 130 1.94 -31.11 8.19
CA SER A 130 3.00 -30.46 8.97
C SER A 130 2.46 -29.42 9.94
N ALA A 131 2.71 -29.63 11.23
CA ALA A 131 2.33 -28.69 12.29
C ALA A 131 3.03 -27.32 12.17
N ALA A 132 4.12 -27.21 11.40
CA ALA A 132 4.87 -25.96 11.23
C ALA A 132 4.24 -24.96 10.25
N CYS A 133 3.30 -25.42 9.40
CA CYS A 133 2.63 -24.60 8.40
C CYS A 133 1.11 -24.59 8.62
N GLN A 134 0.45 -25.68 8.23
CA GLN A 134 -0.97 -25.95 8.37
C GLN A 134 -1.07 -27.47 8.54
N ASP A 135 -1.86 -27.96 9.51
CA ASP A 135 -1.89 -29.38 9.88
C ASP A 135 -2.06 -30.29 8.65
N GLU A 136 -2.80 -29.84 7.64
CA GLU A 136 -2.89 -30.48 6.32
C GLU A 136 -2.24 -29.60 5.23
N LEU A 137 -1.28 -30.17 4.50
CA LEU A 137 -0.62 -29.52 3.36
C LEU A 137 -1.30 -29.87 2.02
N GLY A 138 -1.96 -31.03 1.96
CA GLY A 138 -2.68 -31.51 0.77
C GLY A 138 -2.52 -33.02 0.55
N ALA A 139 -2.96 -33.49 -0.62
CA ALA A 139 -2.88 -34.89 -1.02
C ALA A 139 -2.44 -35.04 -2.49
N GLY A 140 -1.78 -36.16 -2.80
CA GLY A 140 -1.31 -36.51 -4.14
C GLY A 140 0.20 -36.74 -4.23
N GLU A 141 0.65 -37.06 -5.44
CA GLU A 141 2.04 -37.42 -5.75
C GLU A 141 3.02 -36.25 -5.57
N SER A 142 2.53 -35.02 -5.67
CA SER A 142 3.35 -33.82 -5.48
C SER A 142 2.54 -32.71 -4.81
N VAL A 143 3.08 -32.14 -3.74
CA VAL A 143 2.50 -31.01 -3.01
C VAL A 143 3.50 -29.87 -2.95
N SER A 144 3.06 -28.66 -3.28
CA SER A 144 3.87 -27.45 -3.10
C SER A 144 3.43 -26.72 -1.84
N ALA A 145 4.38 -26.40 -0.97
CA ALA A 145 4.14 -25.69 0.28
C ALA A 145 5.23 -24.65 0.52
N VAL A 146 4.88 -23.54 1.18
CA VAL A 146 5.83 -22.49 1.54
C VAL A 146 5.98 -22.45 3.06
N PHE A 147 7.21 -22.58 3.53
CA PHE A 147 7.55 -22.54 4.94
C PHE A 147 8.25 -21.23 5.29
N ARG A 148 7.99 -20.73 6.50
CA ARG A 148 8.77 -19.63 7.09
C ARG A 148 10.10 -20.17 7.56
N LYS A 149 11.20 -19.49 7.26
CA LYS A 149 12.55 -19.92 7.66
C LYS A 149 12.67 -19.98 9.19
N SER A 150 12.02 -19.07 9.91
CA SER A 150 11.91 -19.09 11.39
C SER A 150 11.24 -20.33 11.98
N ARG A 151 10.53 -21.10 11.15
CA ARG A 151 9.86 -22.35 11.53
C ARG A 151 10.61 -23.59 11.03
N LEU A 152 11.78 -23.41 10.41
CA LEU A 152 12.66 -24.49 10.00
C LEU A 152 13.74 -24.73 11.07
N PRO A 153 14.20 -25.97 11.28
CA PRO A 153 13.75 -27.19 10.60
C PRO A 153 12.34 -27.64 10.99
N ALA A 154 11.59 -28.24 10.05
CA ALA A 154 10.20 -28.64 10.23
C ALA A 154 9.97 -30.10 9.83
N GLY A 155 9.27 -30.87 10.67
CA GLY A 155 8.80 -32.20 10.33
C GLY A 155 7.64 -32.15 9.33
N VAL A 156 7.68 -33.03 8.33
CA VAL A 156 6.63 -33.25 7.35
C VAL A 156 6.36 -34.74 7.28
N THR A 157 5.10 -35.10 7.48
CA THR A 157 4.65 -36.50 7.44
C THR A 157 3.89 -36.73 6.14
N VAL A 158 4.27 -37.78 5.42
CA VAL A 158 3.45 -38.38 4.36
C VAL A 158 2.78 -39.63 4.90
N THR A 159 1.47 -39.74 4.75
CA THR A 159 0.71 -40.96 5.02
C THR A 159 0.24 -41.52 3.69
N ALA A 160 0.76 -42.69 3.32
CA ALA A 160 0.33 -43.43 2.15
C ALA A 160 -0.76 -44.43 2.56
N ALA A 161 -1.87 -44.42 1.81
CA ALA A 161 -3.01 -45.30 2.02
C ALA A 161 -3.26 -46.15 0.76
N ALA A 162 -3.17 -47.48 0.88
CA ALA A 162 -3.49 -48.41 -0.20
C ALA A 162 -5.02 -48.56 -0.39
N ALA A 163 -5.43 -49.02 -1.57
CA ALA A 163 -6.84 -49.32 -1.84
C ALA A 163 -7.45 -50.40 -0.91
N SER A 164 -6.61 -51.22 -0.26
CA SER A 164 -7.03 -52.19 0.76
C SER A 164 -7.47 -51.56 2.09
N GLY A 165 -7.19 -50.27 2.30
CA GLY A 165 -7.36 -49.57 3.56
C GLY A 165 -6.14 -49.63 4.48
N GLU A 166 -5.07 -50.33 4.07
CA GLU A 166 -3.79 -50.29 4.78
C GLU A 166 -3.16 -48.90 4.67
N THR A 167 -2.61 -48.40 5.78
CA THR A 167 -1.95 -47.10 5.85
C THR A 167 -0.61 -47.18 6.55
N ALA A 168 0.39 -46.49 6.01
CA ALA A 168 1.70 -46.34 6.62
C ALA A 168 2.19 -44.90 6.47
N SER A 169 3.02 -44.42 7.39
CA SER A 169 3.53 -43.05 7.39
C SER A 169 5.05 -42.98 7.38
N TYR A 170 5.58 -41.94 6.74
CA TYR A 170 6.99 -41.59 6.71
C TYR A 170 7.14 -40.11 7.07
N GLU A 171 8.11 -39.79 7.94
CA GLU A 171 8.42 -38.42 8.32
C GLU A 171 9.77 -38.01 7.73
N THR A 172 9.81 -36.83 7.14
CA THR A 172 11.03 -36.16 6.68
C THR A 172 11.17 -34.80 7.35
N VAL A 173 12.40 -34.34 7.52
CA VAL A 173 12.69 -33.03 8.12
C VAL A 173 13.15 -32.09 7.03
N LEU A 174 12.39 -31.00 6.85
CA LEU A 174 12.77 -29.90 5.97
C LEU A 174 13.75 -28.99 6.70
N ALA A 175 14.85 -28.66 6.05
CA ALA A 175 15.80 -27.64 6.49
C ALA A 175 16.23 -26.79 5.30
N TYR A 176 16.68 -25.55 5.56
CA TYR A 176 17.14 -24.64 4.52
C TYR A 176 18.28 -23.75 4.99
N GLU A 177 19.47 -24.04 4.47
CA GLU A 177 20.70 -23.26 4.70
C GLU A 177 21.10 -22.41 3.48
N GLY A 178 20.24 -22.36 2.46
CA GLY A 178 20.49 -21.61 1.22
C GLY A 178 20.38 -20.08 1.39
N PRO A 179 20.82 -19.33 0.37
CA PRO A 179 20.70 -17.88 0.34
C PRO A 179 19.26 -17.42 0.09
N VAL A 180 18.97 -16.14 0.35
CA VAL A 180 17.75 -15.49 -0.15
C VAL A 180 17.99 -15.08 -1.59
N TRP A 181 17.16 -15.56 -2.50
CA TRP A 181 17.35 -15.37 -3.95
C TRP A 181 16.72 -14.08 -4.46
N SER A 182 15.66 -13.61 -3.81
CA SER A 182 14.96 -12.40 -4.21
C SER A 182 14.31 -11.67 -3.05
N GLU A 183 14.16 -10.36 -3.22
CA GLU A 183 13.41 -9.49 -2.32
C GLU A 183 12.33 -8.77 -3.13
N ALA A 184 11.08 -8.96 -2.73
CA ALA A 184 9.93 -8.33 -3.38
C ALA A 184 9.51 -7.06 -2.63
N GLN A 185 9.14 -6.03 -3.40
CA GLN A 185 8.51 -4.84 -2.86
C GLN A 185 7.01 -4.97 -2.93
N VAL A 186 6.33 -4.57 -1.86
CA VAL A 186 4.87 -4.55 -1.78
C VAL A 186 4.42 -3.19 -1.30
N SER A 187 3.40 -2.65 -1.95
CA SER A 187 2.76 -1.41 -1.55
C SER A 187 1.25 -1.58 -1.57
N THR A 188 0.59 -0.92 -0.62
CA THR A 188 -0.87 -0.83 -0.58
C THR A 188 -1.29 0.63 -0.60
N ARG A 189 -2.46 0.90 -1.18
CA ARG A 189 -3.05 2.24 -1.24
C ARG A 189 -4.57 2.11 -1.23
N ILE A 190 -5.23 3.03 -0.53
CA ILE A 190 -6.69 3.17 -0.59
C ILE A 190 -7.10 4.11 -1.73
N THR A 191 -8.17 3.75 -2.43
CA THR A 191 -8.80 4.53 -3.51
C THR A 191 -10.33 4.38 -3.43
N GLY A 192 -11.09 5.04 -4.30
CA GLY A 192 -12.56 4.98 -4.26
C GLY A 192 -13.18 5.80 -3.12
N ILE A 193 -12.37 6.65 -2.48
CA ILE A 193 -12.79 7.63 -1.47
C ILE A 193 -12.17 8.97 -1.87
N PRO A 194 -12.96 10.05 -1.97
CA PRO A 194 -12.43 11.38 -2.22
C PRO A 194 -11.64 11.89 -1.00
N ALA A 195 -10.65 12.75 -1.22
CA ALA A 195 -9.89 13.36 -0.13
C ALA A 195 -10.74 14.27 0.79
N ALA A 196 -11.83 14.83 0.26
CA ALA A 196 -12.82 15.60 1.00
C ALA A 196 -14.24 15.17 0.59
N CYS A 197 -15.11 14.97 1.57
CA CYS A 197 -16.50 14.54 1.39
C CYS A 197 -17.42 15.14 2.46
N TYR A 198 -18.72 14.99 2.25
CA TYR A 198 -19.73 15.23 3.26
C TYR A 198 -20.16 13.95 3.95
N THR A 199 -20.80 14.09 5.12
CA THR A 199 -21.32 12.98 5.92
C THR A 199 -22.23 12.05 5.12
N ASP A 200 -23.04 12.60 4.20
CA ASP A 200 -24.02 11.87 3.39
C ASP A 200 -23.47 11.35 2.05
N ASP A 201 -22.20 11.62 1.72
CA ASP A 201 -21.59 11.09 0.51
C ASP A 201 -21.38 9.58 0.62
N ARG A 202 -21.81 8.85 -0.40
CA ARG A 202 -21.56 7.41 -0.55
C ARG A 202 -20.15 7.20 -1.07
N VAL A 203 -19.37 6.39 -0.36
CA VAL A 203 -17.99 6.04 -0.69
C VAL A 203 -17.86 4.53 -0.84
N HIS A 204 -16.98 4.11 -1.74
CA HIS A 204 -16.72 2.70 -2.02
C HIS A 204 -15.21 2.46 -1.89
N PRO A 205 -14.72 2.19 -0.67
CA PRO A 205 -13.29 1.99 -0.43
C PRO A 205 -12.72 0.82 -1.23
N ILE A 206 -11.59 1.05 -1.90
CA ILE A 206 -10.87 0.03 -2.67
C ILE A 206 -9.41 0.01 -2.19
N ILE A 207 -8.97 -1.13 -1.65
CA ILE A 207 -7.56 -1.37 -1.34
C ILE A 207 -6.87 -1.91 -2.58
N ARG A 208 -5.93 -1.13 -3.12
CA ARG A 208 -5.07 -1.50 -4.24
C ARG A 208 -3.77 -2.04 -3.71
N ILE A 209 -3.39 -3.21 -4.20
CA ILE A 209 -2.14 -3.89 -3.85
C ILE A 209 -1.28 -3.92 -5.10
N ARG A 210 0.01 -3.59 -4.94
CA ARG A 210 1.01 -3.70 -5.99
C ARG A 210 2.23 -4.41 -5.42
N THR A 211 2.71 -5.43 -6.13
CA THR A 211 3.86 -6.25 -5.74
C THR A 211 4.81 -6.47 -6.91
N THR A 212 6.10 -6.62 -6.62
CA THR A 212 7.10 -7.13 -7.58
C THR A 212 7.36 -8.63 -7.42
N ALA A 213 6.67 -9.30 -6.49
CA ALA A 213 6.77 -10.73 -6.29
C ALA A 213 6.20 -11.50 -7.49
N ALA A 214 6.52 -12.79 -7.58
CA ALA A 214 5.96 -13.66 -8.61
C ALA A 214 4.42 -13.70 -8.55
N ASP A 215 3.80 -13.79 -9.73
CA ASP A 215 2.35 -13.92 -9.84
C ASP A 215 1.85 -15.21 -9.19
N GLY A 216 0.60 -15.19 -8.72
CA GLY A 216 -0.03 -16.36 -8.10
C GLY A 216 0.33 -16.60 -6.63
N LEU A 217 1.19 -15.76 -6.01
CA LEU A 217 1.42 -15.84 -4.57
C LEU A 217 0.14 -15.53 -3.79
N PRO A 218 -0.21 -16.35 -2.77
CA PRO A 218 -1.38 -16.13 -1.95
C PRO A 218 -1.12 -15.05 -0.91
N TYR A 219 -2.06 -14.11 -0.78
CA TYR A 219 -2.06 -13.10 0.27
C TYR A 219 -3.39 -13.13 1.04
N GLU A 220 -3.32 -12.64 2.27
CA GLU A 220 -4.48 -12.41 3.12
C GLU A 220 -4.53 -10.92 3.47
N LEU A 221 -5.59 -10.23 3.07
CA LEU A 221 -5.84 -8.85 3.46
C LEU A 221 -6.81 -8.85 4.63
N VAL A 222 -6.32 -8.48 5.81
CA VAL A 222 -7.12 -8.30 7.01
C VAL A 222 -7.47 -6.82 7.13
N CYS A 223 -8.75 -6.49 7.09
CA CYS A 223 -9.28 -5.13 7.21
C CYS A 223 -10.03 -4.96 8.52
N ASP A 224 -9.66 -3.95 9.30
CA ASP A 224 -10.37 -3.50 10.49
C ASP A 224 -11.11 -2.20 10.17
N ILE A 225 -12.44 -2.24 10.23
CA ILE A 225 -13.31 -1.11 9.92
C ILE A 225 -13.92 -0.62 11.22
N GLU A 226 -13.57 0.60 11.61
CA GLU A 226 -14.10 1.31 12.77
C GLU A 226 -15.12 2.34 12.30
N ARG A 227 -16.33 2.23 12.84
CA ARG A 227 -17.44 3.14 12.58
C ARG A 227 -17.40 4.34 13.52
N ALA A 228 -18.12 5.39 13.17
CA ALA A 228 -18.23 6.62 13.95
C ALA A 228 -18.86 6.42 15.34
N ASP A 229 -19.69 5.40 15.50
CA ASP A 229 -20.29 4.99 16.78
C ASP A 229 -19.35 4.12 17.65
N GLY A 230 -18.13 3.88 17.18
CA GLY A 230 -17.13 3.04 17.84
C GLY A 230 -17.28 1.53 17.56
N THR A 231 -18.28 1.10 16.80
CA THR A 231 -18.40 -0.31 16.40
C THR A 231 -17.25 -0.69 15.47
N ARG A 232 -16.75 -1.92 15.65
CA ARG A 232 -15.62 -2.45 14.88
C ARG A 232 -15.99 -3.76 14.23
N THR A 233 -15.71 -3.87 12.94
CA THR A 233 -15.88 -5.09 12.17
C THR A 233 -14.56 -5.48 11.52
N ASN A 234 -14.25 -6.77 11.55
CA ASN A 234 -13.09 -7.34 10.88
C ASN A 234 -13.54 -8.08 9.61
N ARG A 235 -12.78 -7.92 8.53
CA ARG A 235 -12.99 -8.62 7.25
C ARG A 235 -11.67 -9.19 6.78
N VAL A 236 -11.68 -10.46 6.38
CA VAL A 236 -10.51 -11.16 5.86
C VAL A 236 -10.77 -11.56 4.43
N GLU A 237 -9.89 -11.14 3.52
CA GLU A 237 -9.97 -11.46 2.10
C GLU A 237 -8.73 -12.24 1.66
N ARG A 238 -8.93 -13.39 1.03
CA ARG A 238 -7.84 -14.16 0.41
C ARG A 238 -7.74 -13.78 -1.05
N LEU A 239 -6.54 -13.45 -1.51
CA LEU A 239 -6.33 -12.97 -2.87
C LEU A 239 -5.00 -13.48 -3.44
N VAL A 240 -4.90 -13.42 -4.77
CA VAL A 240 -3.67 -13.59 -5.52
C VAL A 240 -3.48 -12.37 -6.40
N THR A 241 -2.23 -12.02 -6.69
CA THR A 241 -1.92 -10.92 -7.62
C THR A 241 -1.81 -11.45 -9.05
N GLU A 242 -2.35 -10.69 -10.00
CA GLU A 242 -2.19 -10.91 -11.44
C GLU A 242 -1.33 -9.78 -12.00
N LYS A 243 -0.21 -10.12 -12.64
CA LYS A 243 0.79 -9.17 -13.16
C LYS A 243 1.27 -8.18 -12.10
N GLY A 244 1.39 -8.64 -10.85
CA GLY A 244 1.76 -7.82 -9.70
C GLY A 244 0.67 -6.89 -9.16
N TRP A 245 -0.61 -7.07 -9.55
CA TRP A 245 -1.73 -6.23 -9.10
C TRP A 245 -2.85 -7.04 -8.45
N ALA A 246 -3.48 -6.45 -7.45
CA ALA A 246 -4.79 -6.88 -6.96
C ALA A 246 -5.62 -5.68 -6.46
N ARG A 247 -6.94 -5.85 -6.43
CA ARG A 247 -7.89 -4.87 -5.90
C ARG A 247 -8.90 -5.59 -5.01
N VAL A 248 -9.10 -5.07 -3.82
CA VAL A 248 -10.12 -5.54 -2.89
C VAL A 248 -11.15 -4.42 -2.72
N TYR A 249 -12.40 -4.73 -3.08
CA TYR A 249 -13.54 -3.84 -2.95
C TYR A 249 -14.19 -4.08 -1.59
N LEU A 250 -14.28 -3.02 -0.78
CA LEU A 250 -14.99 -3.04 0.50
C LEU A 250 -16.41 -2.51 0.29
N ASP A 251 -17.29 -2.73 1.26
CA ASP A 251 -18.71 -2.43 1.08
C ASP A 251 -18.96 -0.92 0.94
N GLU A 252 -19.89 -0.55 0.06
CA GLU A 252 -20.32 0.84 -0.08
C GLU A 252 -20.96 1.33 1.22
N THR A 253 -20.58 2.53 1.65
CA THR A 253 -21.09 3.09 2.89
C THR A 253 -21.09 4.62 2.87
N GLU A 254 -21.80 5.25 3.80
CA GLU A 254 -21.76 6.70 3.95
C GLU A 254 -20.48 7.11 4.67
N ALA A 255 -19.77 8.10 4.14
CA ALA A 255 -18.51 8.58 4.71
C ALA A 255 -18.67 9.00 6.18
N GLY A 256 -19.83 9.57 6.53
CA GLY A 256 -20.20 9.95 7.88
C GLY A 256 -20.26 8.81 8.89
N THR A 257 -20.35 7.56 8.45
CA THR A 257 -20.40 6.38 9.34
C THR A 257 -19.03 5.77 9.61
N LEU A 258 -17.99 6.18 8.87
CA LEU A 258 -16.64 5.64 9.03
C LEU A 258 -15.80 6.54 9.95
N ALA A 259 -15.05 5.95 10.86
CA ALA A 259 -14.05 6.64 11.66
C ALA A 259 -12.63 6.29 11.18
N ARG A 260 -12.36 4.99 10.98
CA ARG A 260 -11.06 4.49 10.54
C ARG A 260 -11.21 3.22 9.74
N LEU A 261 -10.34 3.04 8.76
CA LEU A 261 -10.19 1.82 7.99
C LEU A 261 -8.71 1.45 8.01
N ALA A 262 -8.35 0.41 8.76
CA ALA A 262 -6.98 -0.10 8.82
C ALA A 262 -6.90 -1.43 8.08
N TRP A 263 -5.76 -1.73 7.47
CA TRP A 263 -5.53 -2.99 6.80
C TRP A 263 -4.11 -3.51 7.01
N SER A 264 -4.00 -4.84 7.07
CA SER A 264 -2.77 -5.61 7.17
C SER A 264 -2.77 -6.62 6.02
N LEU A 265 -1.85 -6.45 5.09
CA LEU A 265 -1.58 -7.44 4.05
C LEU A 265 -0.59 -8.47 4.59
N ARG A 266 -0.97 -9.74 4.55
CA ARG A 266 -0.20 -10.85 5.10
C ARG A 266 0.13 -11.89 4.03
N HIS A 267 1.25 -12.58 4.25
CA HIS A 267 1.67 -13.75 3.48
C HIS A 267 2.13 -14.84 4.44
N HIS A 268 1.52 -16.03 4.37
CA HIS A 268 1.69 -17.13 5.32
C HIS A 268 1.68 -16.69 6.81
N GLY A 269 0.70 -15.85 7.16
CA GLY A 269 0.48 -15.37 8.52
C GLY A 269 1.43 -14.26 9.00
N VAL A 270 2.34 -13.77 8.14
CA VAL A 270 3.25 -12.67 8.47
C VAL A 270 2.76 -11.40 7.80
N GLU A 271 2.64 -10.30 8.55
CA GLU A 271 2.32 -8.98 8.01
C GLU A 271 3.50 -8.47 7.17
N ILE A 272 3.23 -8.24 5.89
CA ILE A 272 4.23 -7.78 4.91
C ILE A 272 4.02 -6.32 4.51
N ASN A 273 2.82 -5.79 4.72
CA ASN A 273 2.52 -4.38 4.55
C ASN A 273 1.27 -4.01 5.35
N ARG A 274 1.16 -2.75 5.73
CA ARG A 274 -0.02 -2.22 6.42
C ARG A 274 -0.33 -0.82 5.93
N GLY A 275 -1.56 -0.38 6.17
CA GLY A 275 -1.96 1.00 5.98
C GLY A 275 -3.23 1.31 6.75
N ALA A 276 -3.54 2.59 6.86
CA ALA A 276 -4.80 3.03 7.42
C ALA A 276 -5.30 4.32 6.75
N ALA A 277 -6.61 4.48 6.77
CA ALA A 277 -7.31 5.69 6.37
C ALA A 277 -8.17 6.19 7.53
N ARG A 278 -8.04 7.47 7.88
CA ARG A 278 -8.81 8.12 8.94
C ARG A 278 -9.80 9.10 8.34
N PHE A 279 -11.05 9.01 8.80
CA PHE A 279 -12.12 9.94 8.43
C PHE A 279 -12.19 11.03 9.49
N LEU A 280 -11.48 12.13 9.24
CA LEU A 280 -11.39 13.26 10.15
C LEU A 280 -12.65 14.11 10.01
N ARG A 281 -13.19 14.57 11.14
CA ARG A 281 -14.34 15.48 11.19
C ARG A 281 -13.90 16.80 11.78
N GLU A 282 -14.68 17.84 11.51
CA GLU A 282 -14.51 19.13 12.18
C GLU A 282 -14.87 19.00 13.67
N PRO A 283 -14.11 19.66 14.57
CA PRO A 283 -12.85 20.36 14.30
C PRO A 283 -11.70 19.37 14.00
N PHE A 284 -10.98 19.61 12.90
CA PHE A 284 -9.92 18.70 12.46
C PHE A 284 -8.73 18.67 13.43
N ALA A 285 -8.22 17.47 13.69
CA ALA A 285 -7.16 17.21 14.67
C ALA A 285 -5.72 17.26 14.09
N CYS A 286 -5.55 17.21 12.76
CA CYS A 286 -4.25 17.37 12.09
C CYS A 286 -4.40 18.16 10.79
N LEU A 287 -3.31 18.82 10.39
CA LEU A 287 -3.14 19.32 9.04
C LEU A 287 -2.50 18.23 8.18
N PRO A 288 -3.00 17.98 6.96
CA PRO A 288 -2.31 17.12 6.01
C PRO A 288 -0.88 17.61 5.75
N ASP A 289 0.07 16.69 5.62
CA ASP A 289 1.49 17.00 5.35
C ASP A 289 1.95 16.55 3.96
N ALA A 290 1.21 15.66 3.31
CA ALA A 290 1.51 15.17 1.98
C ALA A 290 0.25 14.79 1.18
N VAL A 291 0.44 14.72 -0.14
CA VAL A 291 -0.53 14.16 -1.10
C VAL A 291 0.03 12.85 -1.64
N SER A 292 -0.82 11.84 -1.76
CA SER A 292 -0.45 10.54 -2.32
C SER A 292 -1.51 10.06 -3.30
N GLY A 293 -1.34 10.35 -4.58
CA GLY A 293 -2.42 10.13 -5.55
C GLY A 293 -3.59 11.06 -5.23
N GLU A 294 -4.81 10.53 -5.25
CA GLU A 294 -6.04 11.30 -5.01
C GLU A 294 -6.41 11.40 -3.51
N THR A 295 -5.43 11.21 -2.62
CA THR A 295 -5.65 11.15 -1.16
C THR A 295 -4.65 12.03 -0.42
N LEU A 296 -5.05 12.47 0.77
CA LEU A 296 -4.22 13.23 1.70
C LEU A 296 -3.55 12.29 2.71
N LYS A 297 -2.43 12.74 3.30
CA LYS A 297 -1.76 12.05 4.40
C LYS A 297 -1.54 12.96 5.60
N CYS A 298 -1.56 12.37 6.80
CA CYS A 298 -0.96 12.92 8.01
C CYS A 298 0.02 11.84 8.52
N GLY A 299 1.32 12.04 8.31
CA GLY A 299 2.34 11.02 8.54
C GLY A 299 2.15 9.79 7.64
N ASP A 300 2.09 8.59 8.22
CA ASP A 300 1.92 7.35 7.47
C ASP A 300 0.45 7.05 7.09
N ASP A 301 -0.50 7.68 7.79
CA ASP A 301 -1.93 7.44 7.61
C ASP A 301 -2.49 8.27 6.44
N PHE A 302 -3.34 7.64 5.64
CA PHE A 302 -4.22 8.36 4.72
C PHE A 302 -5.30 9.09 5.53
N VAL A 303 -5.70 10.27 5.08
CA VAL A 303 -6.77 11.05 5.72
C VAL A 303 -7.82 11.46 4.71
N VAL A 304 -9.07 11.43 5.15
CA VAL A 304 -10.26 11.85 4.43
C VAL A 304 -10.93 12.90 5.29
N LEU A 305 -11.14 14.09 4.73
CA LEU A 305 -11.79 15.20 5.40
C LEU A 305 -13.31 15.07 5.22
N VAL A 306 -14.02 14.81 6.31
CA VAL A 306 -15.48 14.85 6.35
C VAL A 306 -15.88 16.26 6.79
N ALA A 307 -16.10 17.11 5.78
CA ALA A 307 -16.39 18.53 5.97
C ALA A 307 -17.87 18.76 6.30
N SER A 308 -18.17 19.88 6.94
CA SER A 308 -19.54 20.31 7.17
C SER A 308 -20.19 20.75 5.85
N LYS A 309 -21.44 20.33 5.64
CA LYS A 309 -22.15 20.61 4.39
C LYS A 309 -22.80 21.99 4.45
N ALA A 310 -22.27 22.92 3.67
CA ALA A 310 -22.71 24.31 3.71
C ALA A 310 -24.20 24.50 3.37
N SER A 311 -24.76 23.61 2.55
CA SER A 311 -26.17 23.66 2.16
C SER A 311 -27.17 23.21 3.24
N ARG A 312 -26.73 22.64 4.37
CA ARG A 312 -27.65 22.18 5.45
C ARG A 312 -27.99 23.27 6.47
N GLY A 313 -27.18 24.33 6.57
CA GLY A 313 -27.39 25.40 7.53
C GLY A 313 -27.13 24.99 8.99
N ASP A 314 -26.50 23.84 9.22
CA ASP A 314 -26.04 23.43 10.55
C ASP A 314 -24.80 24.28 10.90
N PRO A 315 -24.87 25.18 11.89
CA PRO A 315 -23.73 26.01 12.25
C PRO A 315 -22.62 25.13 12.84
N VAL A 316 -21.41 25.23 12.28
CA VAL A 316 -20.22 24.62 12.89
C VAL A 316 -19.88 25.40 14.17
N GLU A 317 -19.65 24.70 15.29
CA GLU A 317 -19.17 25.35 16.50
C GLU A 317 -17.79 25.98 16.22
N ALA A 318 -17.76 27.30 16.03
CA ALA A 318 -16.52 28.03 15.83
C ALA A 318 -15.72 28.01 17.14
N PRO A 319 -14.51 27.41 17.17
CA PRO A 319 -13.64 27.56 18.32
C PRO A 319 -13.28 29.04 18.49
N ALA A 320 -13.19 29.51 19.74
CA ALA A 320 -12.80 30.88 20.03
C ALA A 320 -11.46 31.20 19.37
N ALA A 321 -11.43 32.22 18.50
CA ALA A 321 -10.23 32.63 17.79
C ALA A 321 -9.13 33.00 18.80
N LEU A 322 -8.03 32.26 18.80
CA LEU A 322 -6.84 32.62 19.53
C LEU A 322 -5.98 33.48 18.62
N SER A 323 -5.49 34.61 19.12
CA SER A 323 -4.63 35.50 18.35
C SER A 323 -3.29 34.82 18.08
N GLY A 324 -3.16 34.17 16.93
CA GLY A 324 -1.88 33.67 16.44
C GLY A 324 -0.86 34.82 16.33
N THR A 325 0.42 34.54 16.57
CA THR A 325 1.49 35.56 16.65
C THR A 325 2.18 35.85 15.32
N ASN A 326 1.75 35.22 14.21
CA ASN A 326 2.56 35.07 12.99
C ASN A 326 2.06 35.84 11.74
N GLY A 327 1.23 36.87 11.92
CA GLY A 327 0.75 37.71 10.81
C GLY A 327 -0.31 37.05 9.92
N VAL A 328 -0.53 37.61 8.73
CA VAL A 328 -1.61 37.21 7.82
C VAL A 328 -1.08 36.24 6.75
N VAL A 329 -1.81 35.17 6.48
CA VAL A 329 -1.59 34.28 5.33
C VAL A 329 -2.68 34.55 4.30
N LEU A 330 -2.30 34.77 3.05
CA LEU A 330 -3.21 34.86 1.91
C LEU A 330 -3.03 33.63 1.02
N LEU A 331 -4.06 32.79 0.94
CA LEU A 331 -4.16 31.72 -0.04
C LEU A 331 -4.75 32.30 -1.32
N ASP A 332 -3.91 32.59 -2.31
CA ASP A 332 -4.30 33.31 -3.52
C ASP A 332 -4.56 32.38 -4.71
N GLY A 333 -5.81 32.34 -5.17
CA GLY A 333 -6.24 31.64 -6.37
C GLY A 333 -6.58 32.54 -7.57
N PHE A 334 -6.74 33.86 -7.39
CA PHE A 334 -7.16 34.76 -8.47
C PHE A 334 -6.78 36.25 -8.34
N ILE A 335 -6.32 36.73 -7.18
CA ILE A 335 -6.02 38.15 -6.95
C ILE A 335 -4.81 38.58 -7.77
N TYR A 336 -3.70 37.84 -7.68
CA TYR A 336 -2.44 38.19 -8.37
C TYR A 336 -2.15 37.35 -9.62
N GLY A 337 -3.05 36.43 -9.98
CA GLY A 337 -3.07 35.76 -11.28
C GLY A 337 -1.85 34.89 -11.61
N GLY A 338 -1.25 34.23 -10.60
CA GLY A 338 -0.18 33.25 -10.81
C GLY A 338 1.20 33.84 -11.09
N THR A 339 1.53 35.01 -10.50
CA THR A 339 2.91 35.53 -10.59
C THR A 339 3.82 34.69 -9.70
N PRO A 340 4.81 33.96 -10.27
CA PRO A 340 5.61 33.02 -9.51
C PRO A 340 6.55 33.82 -8.60
N ASN A 341 6.19 33.87 -7.31
CA ASN A 341 7.09 33.82 -6.17
C ASN A 341 6.27 33.93 -4.88
N ALA A 342 6.59 33.10 -3.90
CA ALA A 342 6.26 33.35 -2.49
C ALA A 342 7.04 34.58 -2.01
N GLU A 343 6.68 35.76 -2.52
CA GLU A 343 7.21 37.03 -2.03
C GLU A 343 6.46 37.38 -0.73
N ARG A 344 7.23 37.76 0.29
CA ARG A 344 6.67 38.58 1.38
C ARG A 344 6.15 39.85 0.72
N ARG A 345 4.84 39.96 0.54
CA ARG A 345 4.22 41.20 0.07
C ARG A 345 3.74 41.98 1.28
N THR A 346 4.23 43.21 1.37
CA THR A 346 3.67 44.21 2.25
C THR A 346 2.35 44.67 1.63
N LEU A 347 1.27 44.52 2.40
CA LEU A 347 0.00 45.16 2.10
C LEU A 347 0.17 46.68 2.36
N ASN A 348 0.78 47.40 1.41
CA ASN A 348 1.01 48.85 1.53
C ASN A 348 -0.01 49.62 0.69
N VAL A 349 -0.72 50.53 1.35
CA VAL A 349 -1.49 51.59 0.70
C VAL A 349 -0.51 52.64 0.17
N GLU A 350 -0.62 53.03 -1.11
CA GLU A 350 0.03 54.26 -1.56
C GLU A 350 -0.52 55.44 -0.74
N PRO A 351 0.32 56.28 -0.11
CA PRO A 351 -0.15 57.45 0.61
C PRO A 351 -0.72 58.46 -0.39
N GLY A 352 -2.04 58.42 -0.57
CA GLY A 352 -2.80 59.49 -1.22
C GLY A 352 -2.66 60.78 -0.42
N THR A 353 -1.81 61.68 -0.92
CA THR A 353 -1.76 63.14 -0.69
C THR A 353 -2.32 63.65 0.65
N GLY A 354 -1.42 63.87 1.61
CA GLY A 354 -1.71 64.69 2.79
C GLY A 354 -0.71 64.47 3.91
N ASN A 355 0.17 65.46 4.12
CA ASN A 355 1.14 65.60 5.21
C ASN A 355 0.78 64.81 6.50
N LEU A 356 1.34 63.61 6.67
CA LEU A 356 1.35 62.89 7.94
C LEU A 356 2.80 62.66 8.37
N LYS A 357 3.06 62.98 9.64
CA LYS A 357 4.39 62.94 10.26
C LYS A 357 4.92 61.49 10.32
N PRO A 358 6.25 61.28 10.35
CA PRO A 358 6.88 59.94 10.35
C PRO A 358 6.54 59.06 11.57
N GLU A 359 5.87 59.61 12.59
CA GLU A 359 5.57 58.91 13.86
C GLU A 359 4.22 58.15 13.84
N THR A 360 3.47 58.18 12.72
CA THR A 360 2.18 57.48 12.54
C THR A 360 2.21 56.34 11.51
N LEU A 361 3.39 55.80 11.20
CA LEU A 361 3.49 54.57 10.38
C LEU A 361 2.87 53.41 11.17
N LYS A 362 1.64 53.02 10.78
CA LYS A 362 1.04 51.76 11.21
C LYS A 362 2.03 50.61 10.91
N PRO A 363 2.14 49.60 11.79
CA PRO A 363 3.04 48.48 11.56
C PRO A 363 2.70 47.83 10.21
N GLU A 364 3.72 47.63 9.37
CA GLU A 364 3.60 46.92 8.10
C GLU A 364 2.97 45.54 8.35
N THR A 365 1.75 45.33 7.86
CA THR A 365 1.09 44.02 7.98
C THR A 365 1.73 43.07 6.98
N PHE A 366 2.65 42.25 7.48
CA PHE A 366 3.31 41.22 6.68
C PHE A 366 2.28 40.16 6.26
N CYS A 367 2.07 40.03 4.95
CA CYS A 367 1.24 39.00 4.35
C CYS A 367 2.14 37.94 3.69
N ARG A 368 2.01 36.68 4.11
CA ARG A 368 2.59 35.54 3.41
C ARG A 368 1.61 35.10 2.33
N VAL A 369 1.98 35.25 1.07
CA VAL A 369 1.14 34.82 -0.05
C VAL A 369 1.51 33.40 -0.45
N VAL A 370 0.53 32.50 -0.42
CA VAL A 370 0.61 31.15 -1.00
C VAL A 370 -0.14 31.19 -2.31
N ASP A 371 0.58 31.04 -3.42
CA ASP A 371 0.00 31.02 -4.76
C ASP A 371 -0.66 29.67 -5.04
N VAL A 372 -1.93 29.55 -4.64
CA VAL A 372 -2.77 28.36 -4.86
C VAL A 372 -2.94 28.12 -6.37
N HIS A 373 -3.03 29.19 -7.14
CA HIS A 373 -3.15 29.12 -8.60
C HIS A 373 -1.94 28.43 -9.24
N ALA A 374 -0.73 28.80 -8.84
CA ALA A 374 0.51 28.18 -9.32
C ALA A 374 0.64 26.72 -8.85
N ILE A 375 0.29 26.44 -7.59
CA ILE A 375 0.31 25.07 -7.04
C ILE A 375 -0.59 24.14 -7.86
N GLU A 376 -1.82 24.56 -8.17
CA GLU A 376 -2.78 23.77 -8.96
C GLU A 376 -2.38 23.63 -10.45
N GLN A 377 -1.50 24.48 -10.97
CA GLN A 377 -0.96 24.41 -12.34
C GLN A 377 0.33 23.58 -12.46
N SER A 378 1.08 23.43 -11.36
CA SER A 378 2.43 22.87 -11.36
C SER A 378 2.52 21.38 -11.73
N GLU A 379 1.41 20.64 -11.71
CA GLU A 379 1.35 19.25 -12.16
C GLU A 379 0.18 19.02 -13.13
N GLY A 380 0.52 18.63 -14.36
CA GLY A 380 -0.47 18.34 -15.41
C GLY A 380 -1.45 17.24 -14.99
N ALA A 381 -2.74 17.45 -15.28
CA ALA A 381 -3.83 16.48 -15.42
C ALA A 381 -4.05 15.42 -14.31
N SER A 382 -3.34 15.44 -13.18
CA SER A 382 -3.59 14.55 -12.05
C SER A 382 -4.40 15.27 -10.97
N GLY A 383 -5.39 14.59 -10.38
CA GLY A 383 -6.18 15.10 -9.25
C GLY A 383 -5.34 15.43 -8.01
N MET A 384 -4.05 15.10 -8.00
CA MET A 384 -3.10 15.38 -6.90
C MET A 384 -2.86 16.89 -6.72
N SER A 385 -2.76 17.63 -7.84
CA SER A 385 -2.49 19.08 -7.86
C SER A 385 -3.51 19.90 -7.07
N LEU A 386 -4.77 19.44 -7.03
CA LEU A 386 -5.87 20.09 -6.33
C LEU A 386 -5.83 19.90 -4.80
N LEU A 387 -5.10 18.89 -4.33
CA LEU A 387 -4.95 18.58 -2.91
C LEU A 387 -3.70 19.20 -2.30
N LEU A 388 -2.71 19.58 -3.13
CA LEU A 388 -1.47 20.21 -2.68
C LEU A 388 -1.68 21.48 -1.85
N PRO A 389 -2.68 22.36 -2.13
CA PRO A 389 -2.96 23.50 -1.27
C PRO A 389 -3.29 23.10 0.17
N LEU A 390 -3.99 21.98 0.37
CA LEU A 390 -4.35 21.48 1.71
C LEU A 390 -3.12 20.98 2.48
N ALA A 391 -2.20 20.29 1.80
CA ALA A 391 -0.95 19.83 2.41
C ALA A 391 0.04 20.97 2.69
N SER A 392 0.00 22.03 1.86
CA SER A 392 0.88 23.19 2.01
C SER A 392 0.58 24.04 3.25
N LEU A 393 -0.64 23.91 3.82
CA LEU A 393 -1.04 24.62 5.04
C LEU A 393 -0.08 24.36 6.21
N ASN A 394 0.43 23.13 6.33
CA ASN A 394 1.33 22.75 7.41
C ASN A 394 2.63 23.59 7.44
N GLY A 395 3.05 24.13 6.29
CA GLY A 395 4.24 24.99 6.20
C GLY A 395 3.99 26.47 6.52
N VAL A 396 2.73 26.91 6.55
CA VAL A 396 2.37 28.34 6.70
C VAL A 396 1.57 28.64 7.97
N MET A 397 0.97 27.63 8.58
CA MET A 397 0.26 27.73 9.85
C MET A 397 1.18 27.46 11.05
N PRO A 398 0.89 27.98 12.26
CA PRO A 398 -0.24 28.84 12.62
C PRO A 398 -0.04 30.31 12.19
N ALA A 399 -1.15 31.01 11.93
CA ALA A 399 -1.20 32.42 11.53
C ALA A 399 -2.22 33.19 12.40
N SER A 400 -2.18 34.53 12.40
CA SER A 400 -3.18 35.35 13.11
C SER A 400 -4.51 35.43 12.33
N ALA A 401 -4.40 35.47 11.00
CA ALA A 401 -5.54 35.44 10.09
C ALA A 401 -5.18 34.69 8.80
N ALA A 402 -6.18 34.02 8.22
CA ALA A 402 -6.08 33.35 6.92
C ALA A 402 -7.12 33.96 5.98
N VAL A 403 -6.65 34.62 4.93
CA VAL A 403 -7.48 35.15 3.83
C VAL A 403 -7.45 34.14 2.69
N VAL A 404 -8.61 33.75 2.18
CA VAL A 404 -8.72 32.72 1.15
C VAL A 404 -9.40 33.30 -0.08
N ALA A 405 -8.64 33.51 -1.15
CA ALA A 405 -9.17 33.75 -2.48
C ALA A 405 -9.18 32.41 -3.24
N PRO A 406 -10.32 31.68 -3.30
CA PRO A 406 -10.32 30.31 -3.79
C PRO A 406 -9.98 30.24 -5.28
N SER A 407 -9.15 29.26 -5.66
CA SER A 407 -8.85 29.04 -7.08
C SER A 407 -10.08 28.55 -7.84
N LEU A 408 -10.34 29.19 -8.98
CA LEU A 408 -11.41 28.83 -9.92
C LEU A 408 -10.90 27.99 -11.10
N LEU A 409 -9.59 27.73 -11.18
CA LEU A 409 -8.99 26.93 -12.26
C LEU A 409 -9.52 25.49 -12.30
N ALA A 410 -9.80 24.93 -11.12
CA ALA A 410 -10.09 23.52 -10.93
C ALA A 410 -11.55 23.14 -11.16
N LEU A 411 -12.46 24.10 -11.41
CA LEU A 411 -13.91 23.88 -11.43
C LEU A 411 -14.33 22.70 -12.33
N SER A 412 -13.76 22.61 -13.53
CA SER A 412 -14.07 21.52 -14.46
C SER A 412 -13.47 20.17 -14.04
N ARG A 413 -12.33 20.18 -13.34
CA ARG A 413 -11.62 18.97 -12.88
C ARG A 413 -12.27 18.32 -11.67
N GLU A 414 -13.09 19.06 -10.92
CA GLU A 414 -13.70 18.62 -9.67
C GLU A 414 -15.17 18.18 -9.82
N GLY A 415 -15.66 18.08 -11.05
CA GLY A 415 -17.08 17.79 -11.30
C GLY A 415 -17.99 19.00 -11.08
N GLY A 416 -17.45 20.22 -11.25
CA GLY A 416 -18.21 21.47 -11.22
C GLY A 416 -18.40 22.04 -9.81
N SER A 417 -19.47 22.82 -9.63
CA SER A 417 -19.71 23.60 -8.40
C SER A 417 -19.81 22.77 -7.12
N GLY A 418 -20.25 21.51 -7.21
CA GLY A 418 -20.31 20.61 -6.05
C GLY A 418 -18.92 20.20 -5.54
N GLY A 419 -17.97 19.93 -6.44
CA GLY A 419 -16.59 19.65 -6.06
C GLY A 419 -15.88 20.87 -5.49
N PHE A 420 -16.12 22.03 -6.09
CA PHE A 420 -15.64 23.31 -5.59
C PHE A 420 -16.11 23.60 -4.16
N GLU A 421 -17.41 23.44 -3.90
CA GLU A 421 -17.99 23.64 -2.57
C GLU A 421 -17.34 22.70 -1.53
N ARG A 422 -17.17 21.41 -1.86
CA ARG A 422 -16.54 20.43 -0.95
C ARG A 422 -15.10 20.81 -0.61
N ARG A 423 -14.29 21.16 -1.62
CA ARG A 423 -12.88 21.56 -1.40
C ARG A 423 -12.80 22.83 -0.57
N LEU A 424 -13.61 23.84 -0.88
CA LEU A 424 -13.64 25.09 -0.15
C LEU A 424 -14.12 24.88 1.30
N SER A 425 -15.14 24.05 1.51
CA SER A 425 -15.62 23.70 2.84
C SER A 425 -14.55 22.99 3.66
N ALA A 426 -13.88 21.97 3.10
CA ALA A 426 -12.79 21.27 3.76
C ALA A 426 -11.59 22.19 4.08
N LEU A 427 -11.22 23.07 3.16
CA LEU A 427 -10.17 24.08 3.37
C LEU A 427 -10.55 25.05 4.49
N THR A 428 -11.78 25.54 4.49
CA THR A 428 -12.29 26.49 5.50
C THR A 428 -12.31 25.84 6.88
N GLY A 429 -12.84 24.61 6.98
CA GLY A 429 -12.85 23.86 8.23
C GLY A 429 -11.44 23.53 8.74
N LEU A 430 -10.49 23.19 7.85
CA LEU A 430 -9.09 22.99 8.23
C LEU A 430 -8.47 24.27 8.81
N LEU A 431 -8.67 25.40 8.15
CA LEU A 431 -8.15 26.69 8.62
C LEU A 431 -8.79 27.11 9.94
N ALA A 432 -10.09 26.90 10.11
CA ALA A 432 -10.81 27.22 11.35
C ALA A 432 -10.46 26.27 12.52
N SER A 433 -9.91 25.08 12.21
CA SER A 433 -9.63 24.06 13.21
C SER A 433 -8.48 24.43 14.18
N PRO A 434 -8.47 23.85 15.40
CA PRO A 434 -7.35 23.98 16.33
C PRO A 434 -6.02 23.50 15.76
N ALA A 435 -6.01 22.54 14.83
CA ALA A 435 -4.78 22.08 14.17
C ALA A 435 -4.06 23.19 13.39
N SER A 436 -4.81 24.20 12.94
CA SER A 436 -4.27 25.41 12.29
C SER A 436 -3.88 26.53 13.27
N GLY A 437 -4.08 26.33 14.58
CA GLY A 437 -3.93 27.38 15.59
C GLY A 437 -5.10 28.36 15.65
N SER A 438 -6.26 28.01 15.08
CA SER A 438 -7.50 28.80 15.09
C SER A 438 -7.35 30.27 14.65
N PRO A 439 -6.76 30.55 13.47
CA PRO A 439 -6.72 31.89 12.89
C PRO A 439 -8.12 32.46 12.65
N ARG A 440 -8.21 33.79 12.57
CA ARG A 440 -9.37 34.46 11.95
C ARG A 440 -9.43 34.13 10.46
N VAL A 441 -10.46 33.45 9.99
CA VAL A 441 -10.61 33.07 8.57
C VAL A 441 -11.50 34.08 7.85
N VAL A 442 -11.07 34.51 6.65
CA VAL A 442 -11.81 35.42 5.79
C VAL A 442 -11.82 34.88 4.36
N LEU A 443 -13.00 34.61 3.80
CA LEU A 443 -13.14 34.18 2.41
C LEU A 443 -13.33 35.38 1.47
N VAL A 444 -12.60 35.41 0.37
CA VAL A 444 -12.74 36.45 -0.66
C VAL A 444 -13.70 35.95 -1.73
N VAL A 445 -14.83 36.62 -1.87
CA VAL A 445 -15.83 36.30 -2.90
C VAL A 445 -15.27 36.74 -4.25
N PRO A 446 -15.20 35.86 -5.26
CA PRO A 446 -14.66 36.22 -6.57
C PRO A 446 -15.52 37.28 -7.27
N PRO A 447 -14.91 38.23 -8.00
CA PRO A 447 -15.66 39.21 -8.78
C PRO A 447 -16.32 38.57 -10.02
N ALA A 448 -17.15 39.34 -10.71
CA ALA A 448 -17.59 38.97 -12.06
C ALA A 448 -16.40 39.04 -13.03
N PHE A 449 -16.02 37.90 -13.60
CA PHE A 449 -14.98 37.82 -14.63
C PHE A 449 -15.55 38.04 -16.02
N ASP A 450 -14.76 38.64 -16.91
CA ASP A 450 -15.03 38.66 -18.35
C ASP A 450 -14.68 37.30 -18.99
N VAL A 451 -13.64 36.64 -18.50
CA VAL A 451 -13.27 35.26 -18.84
C VAL A 451 -13.08 34.46 -17.56
N MET A 452 -13.83 33.37 -17.37
CA MET A 452 -13.67 32.52 -16.19
C MET A 452 -12.24 31.93 -16.13
N PRO A 453 -11.50 32.05 -15.01
CA PRO A 453 -10.16 31.48 -14.90
C PRO A 453 -10.16 29.98 -15.23
N GLY A 454 -9.25 29.55 -16.11
CA GLY A 454 -9.10 28.13 -16.48
C GLY A 454 -10.15 27.57 -17.44
N CYS A 455 -11.12 28.36 -17.91
CA CYS A 455 -12.16 27.85 -18.82
C CYS A 455 -11.72 27.67 -20.28
N GLY A 456 -10.52 28.12 -20.64
CA GLY A 456 -9.96 28.01 -22.01
C GLY A 456 -10.57 28.94 -23.06
N CYS A 457 -11.57 29.76 -22.70
CA CYS A 457 -12.13 30.75 -23.61
C CYS A 457 -11.14 31.88 -23.92
N GLN A 458 -11.20 32.40 -25.14
CA GLN A 458 -10.46 33.60 -25.54
C GLN A 458 -11.19 34.87 -25.06
N PRO A 459 -10.47 35.92 -24.67
CA PRO A 459 -11.10 37.21 -24.36
C PRO A 459 -11.80 37.82 -25.57
N GLY A 460 -12.89 38.56 -25.32
CA GLY A 460 -13.69 39.19 -26.36
C GLY A 460 -14.48 40.39 -25.85
N ALA A 461 -15.25 41.02 -26.74
CA ALA A 461 -16.05 42.21 -26.42
C ALA A 461 -17.22 41.94 -25.44
N THR A 462 -17.61 40.68 -25.30
CA THR A 462 -18.63 40.21 -24.35
C THR A 462 -18.04 39.14 -23.44
N PRO A 463 -18.50 39.03 -22.18
CA PRO A 463 -18.07 37.96 -21.28
C PRO A 463 -18.26 36.57 -21.89
N CYS A 464 -17.37 35.62 -21.58
CA CYS A 464 -17.49 34.26 -22.08
C CYS A 464 -18.73 33.55 -21.50
N PRO A 465 -19.28 32.50 -22.14
CA PRO A 465 -20.46 31.80 -21.61
C PRO A 465 -20.28 31.29 -20.17
N HIS A 466 -19.07 30.89 -19.80
CA HIS A 466 -18.73 30.42 -18.44
C HIS A 466 -18.70 31.56 -17.40
N ALA A 467 -18.55 32.82 -17.82
CA ALA A 467 -18.61 33.96 -16.91
C ALA A 467 -20.00 34.13 -16.28
N ALA A 468 -21.07 33.65 -16.94
CA ALA A 468 -22.42 33.66 -16.38
C ALA A 468 -22.53 32.83 -15.08
N GLU A 469 -21.66 31.84 -14.91
CA GLU A 469 -21.59 31.00 -13.70
C GLU A 469 -20.82 31.67 -12.55
N ALA A 470 -20.15 32.81 -12.77
CA ALA A 470 -19.38 33.52 -11.74
C ALA A 470 -20.24 33.88 -10.52
N ARG A 471 -21.51 34.23 -10.75
CA ARG A 471 -22.47 34.49 -9.67
C ARG A 471 -22.69 33.25 -8.80
N ARG A 472 -22.83 32.06 -9.40
CA ARG A 472 -23.02 30.82 -8.63
C ARG A 472 -21.79 30.50 -7.78
N HIS A 473 -20.58 30.72 -8.31
CA HIS A 473 -19.35 30.51 -7.54
C HIS A 473 -19.20 31.51 -6.39
N ALA A 474 -19.54 32.79 -6.62
CA ALA A 474 -19.62 33.80 -5.57
C ALA A 474 -20.62 33.41 -4.46
N GLU A 475 -21.83 32.99 -4.83
CA GLU A 475 -22.85 32.50 -3.90
C GLU A 475 -22.37 31.25 -3.13
N THR A 476 -21.62 30.35 -3.76
CA THR A 476 -20.99 29.20 -3.07
C THR A 476 -20.00 29.65 -2.01
N VAL A 477 -19.14 30.64 -2.29
CA VAL A 477 -18.18 31.16 -1.30
C VAL A 477 -18.92 31.75 -0.09
N VAL A 478 -19.97 32.54 -0.33
CA VAL A 478 -20.80 33.11 0.75
C VAL A 478 -21.46 32.00 1.57
N ARG A 479 -22.04 30.99 0.91
CA ARG A 479 -22.68 29.86 1.60
C ARG A 479 -21.72 29.06 2.47
N VAL A 480 -20.50 28.81 1.98
CA VAL A 480 -19.46 28.15 2.78
C VAL A 480 -19.05 29.04 3.95
N ALA A 481 -18.92 30.35 3.73
CA ALA A 481 -18.60 31.28 4.81
C ALA A 481 -19.66 31.25 5.93
N ASP A 482 -20.94 31.33 5.55
CA ASP A 482 -22.07 31.29 6.48
C ASP A 482 -22.11 29.98 7.27
N ALA A 483 -21.88 28.84 6.61
CA ALA A 483 -21.91 27.53 7.26
C ALA A 483 -20.80 27.33 8.29
N HIS A 484 -19.62 27.90 8.03
CA HIS A 484 -18.48 27.85 8.94
C HIS A 484 -18.43 29.03 9.92
N GLY A 485 -19.38 29.97 9.84
CA GLY A 485 -19.39 31.18 10.66
C GLY A 485 -18.18 32.09 10.43
N VAL A 486 -17.60 32.06 9.23
CA VAL A 486 -16.41 32.87 8.87
C VAL A 486 -16.81 34.10 8.06
N GLU A 487 -15.92 35.08 8.00
CA GLU A 487 -16.23 36.36 7.37
C GLU A 487 -15.95 36.35 5.87
N THR A 488 -16.60 37.24 5.12
CA THR A 488 -16.35 37.45 3.69
C THR A 488 -15.84 38.84 3.34
N VAL A 489 -15.06 38.92 2.26
CA VAL A 489 -14.78 40.15 1.49
C VAL A 489 -15.46 40.01 0.14
N ASP A 490 -16.53 40.77 -0.08
CA ASP A 490 -17.37 40.65 -1.28
C ASP A 490 -16.86 41.52 -2.43
N LEU A 491 -15.96 40.96 -3.26
CA LEU A 491 -15.50 41.66 -4.46
C LEU A 491 -16.54 41.66 -5.59
N PHE A 492 -17.49 40.71 -5.58
CA PHE A 492 -18.53 40.62 -6.60
C PHE A 492 -19.39 41.88 -6.60
N THR A 493 -19.95 42.22 -5.44
CA THR A 493 -20.79 43.42 -5.31
C THR A 493 -19.95 44.70 -5.32
N ALA A 494 -18.78 44.71 -4.68
CA ALA A 494 -17.93 45.90 -4.64
C ALA A 494 -17.47 46.34 -6.03
N PHE A 495 -17.11 45.41 -6.92
CA PHE A 495 -16.62 45.75 -8.25
C PHE A 495 -17.74 46.23 -9.18
N GLN A 496 -18.96 45.71 -9.02
CA GLN A 496 -20.13 46.16 -9.77
C GLN A 496 -20.58 47.57 -9.37
N THR A 497 -20.33 47.97 -8.13
CA THR A 497 -20.79 49.25 -7.56
C THR A 497 -19.72 50.33 -7.46
N ALA A 498 -18.46 50.01 -7.81
CA ALA A 498 -17.33 50.94 -7.72
C ALA A 498 -17.47 52.20 -8.60
N GLY A 499 -18.32 52.19 -9.63
CA GLY A 499 -18.59 53.35 -10.47
C GLY A 499 -17.38 53.85 -11.26
N LEU A 500 -16.37 53.01 -11.46
CA LEU A 500 -15.12 53.36 -12.14
C LEU A 500 -15.26 53.26 -13.66
N SER A 501 -14.61 54.19 -14.37
CA SER A 501 -14.60 54.23 -15.84
C SER A 501 -13.71 53.16 -16.48
N GLU A 502 -12.75 52.63 -15.72
CA GLU A 502 -11.85 51.58 -16.17
C GLU A 502 -12.25 50.22 -15.61
N PRO A 503 -12.08 49.12 -16.38
CA PRO A 503 -12.42 47.79 -15.92
C PRO A 503 -11.52 47.34 -14.77
N LEU A 504 -12.13 46.78 -13.72
CA LEU A 504 -11.43 46.19 -12.59
C LEU A 504 -10.98 44.73 -12.85
N VAL A 505 -11.59 44.10 -13.86
CA VAL A 505 -11.27 42.73 -14.31
C VAL A 505 -11.12 42.76 -15.83
N SER A 506 -10.06 42.12 -16.33
CA SER A 506 -9.82 41.97 -17.75
C SER A 506 -9.05 40.68 -18.04
N ASN A 507 -9.43 39.98 -19.10
CA ASN A 507 -8.86 38.71 -19.54
C ASN A 507 -8.84 37.65 -18.43
N GLY A 508 -9.88 37.63 -17.59
CA GLY A 508 -9.99 36.69 -16.46
C GLY A 508 -9.04 36.95 -15.31
N ARG A 509 -8.47 38.17 -15.22
CA ARG A 509 -7.53 38.59 -14.16
C ARG A 509 -7.93 39.95 -13.60
N LEU A 510 -7.56 40.22 -12.35
CA LEU A 510 -7.70 41.57 -11.81
C LEU A 510 -6.74 42.52 -12.53
N THR A 511 -7.23 43.72 -12.88
CA THR A 511 -6.34 44.80 -13.34
C THR A 511 -5.55 45.35 -12.15
N PRO A 512 -4.51 46.18 -12.34
CA PRO A 512 -3.81 46.83 -11.23
C PRO A 512 -4.77 47.61 -10.30
N LYS A 513 -5.78 48.28 -10.87
CA LYS A 513 -6.83 48.95 -10.09
C LYS A 513 -7.76 47.98 -9.36
N GLY A 514 -8.13 46.86 -9.99
CA GLY A 514 -8.87 45.77 -9.34
C GLY A 514 -8.11 45.18 -8.16
N THR A 515 -6.81 44.95 -8.34
CA THR A 515 -5.91 44.42 -7.31
C THR A 515 -5.82 45.39 -6.13
N ALA A 516 -5.56 46.67 -6.37
CA ALA A 516 -5.48 47.69 -5.32
C ALA A 516 -6.80 47.84 -4.54
N LEU A 517 -7.95 47.79 -5.24
CA LEU A 517 -9.26 47.81 -4.57
C LEU A 517 -9.49 46.56 -3.71
N ALA A 518 -9.13 45.37 -4.21
CA ALA A 518 -9.23 44.12 -3.46
C ALA A 518 -8.35 44.15 -2.19
N GLU A 519 -7.09 44.57 -2.32
CA GLU A 519 -6.17 44.75 -1.18
C GLU A 519 -6.74 45.71 -0.13
N SER A 520 -7.27 46.86 -0.56
CA SER A 520 -7.89 47.85 0.32
C SER A 520 -9.08 47.29 1.09
N LEU A 521 -9.96 46.53 0.41
CA LEU A 521 -11.12 45.89 1.04
C LEU A 521 -10.70 44.79 2.03
N ILE A 522 -9.68 44.00 1.70
CA ILE A 522 -9.13 42.98 2.60
C ILE A 522 -8.52 43.62 3.85
N GLN A 523 -7.68 44.66 3.68
CA GLN A 523 -7.08 45.39 4.82
C GLN A 523 -8.17 45.97 5.73
N LYS A 524 -9.16 46.66 5.15
CA LYS A 524 -10.30 47.21 5.89
C LYS A 524 -11.04 46.14 6.68
N LYS A 525 -11.25 44.95 6.09
CA LYS A 525 -11.92 43.84 6.75
C LYS A 525 -11.11 43.29 7.92
N LEU A 526 -9.79 43.20 7.73
CA LEU A 526 -8.87 42.74 8.77
C LEU A 526 -8.66 43.76 9.90
N GLY A 527 -8.99 45.04 9.67
CA GLY A 527 -8.88 46.11 10.67
C GLY A 527 -7.51 46.82 10.66
N TYR A 528 -6.78 46.73 9.54
CA TYR A 528 -5.48 47.37 9.35
C TYR A 528 -5.58 48.74 8.68
#